data_AF-A0A3C1JL88-F1
#
_entry.id   AF-A0A3C1JL88-F1
#
_cell.length_a   1.000
_cell.length_b   1.000
_cell.length_c   1.000
_cell.angle_alpha   90.00
_cell.angle_beta   90.00
_cell.angle_gamma   90.00
#
_symmetry.space_group_name_H-M   'P 1'
#
loop_
_entity.id
_entity.type
_entity.pdbx_description
1 polymer ?
#
loop_
_entity_poly.entity_id
_entity_poly.type
_entity_poly.pdbx_seq_one_letter_code
_entity_poly.pdbx_strand_id
1 'polypeptide(L)'
;MSRLSGEDRALLGARADSDQLLRSDSMAMLIGLVLQRGMPAERVWQIPLHLRAKMGHLDPARIAQMSVEAMTSALADLDVRPRYPAQAAKTVVALAEVVSNEFGGDASSIWRERAMRDVIATLESLPWVGPGIAHMAVQLLMDESGYEPYADELPGLDVKADVHVVRVFYRLGLADADTRDAALHAARQYHPAFPGFLDWPAWDVGRRFCRPKSPLCEECPLLDVCDKREVQVTAPTDQVHVHFNAVAEAQPFGGTRGDHAFWKFLGQLLSVALTTAGPTGMPARFSGLSPHLPARPRRAREECLRVVADILRSRLGIVRDDTHGSSAEAVCLAAISKKLISRDMVDWLLQENLSDGTDEQEDVAVAVTMIVRIIAALDG
;
A
#
# COMPACT_ATOMS: atom_id res chain seq x y z
N MET A 1 -1.73 31.37 -8.21
CA MET A 1 -2.54 30.41 -9.00
C MET A 1 -1.81 30.14 -10.31
N SER A 2 -1.02 29.05 -10.34
CA SER A 2 -0.03 28.74 -11.38
C SER A 2 -0.68 28.37 -12.73
N ARG A 3 -0.14 28.93 -13.82
CA ARG A 3 -0.57 28.71 -15.21
C ARG A 3 -0.07 27.36 -15.69
N LEU A 4 -0.88 26.31 -15.51
CA LEU A 4 -0.63 25.02 -16.16
C LEU A 4 -0.76 25.18 -17.67
N SER A 5 0.19 24.61 -18.42
CA SER A 5 0.17 24.61 -19.88
C SER A 5 -1.04 23.84 -20.42
N GLY A 6 -1.37 24.00 -21.71
CA GLY A 6 -2.46 23.25 -22.34
C GLY A 6 -2.25 21.74 -22.29
N GLU A 7 -1.00 21.29 -22.40
CA GLU A 7 -0.61 19.87 -22.32
C GLU A 7 -0.74 19.32 -20.90
N ASP A 8 -0.34 20.11 -19.88
CA ASP A 8 -0.49 19.71 -18.47
C ASP A 8 -1.97 19.58 -18.07
N ARG A 9 -2.84 20.45 -18.59
CA ARG A 9 -4.29 20.37 -18.36
C ARG A 9 -4.92 19.17 -19.07
N ALA A 10 -4.46 18.85 -20.29
CA ALA A 10 -4.92 17.67 -21.02
C ALA A 10 -4.48 16.36 -20.33
N LEU A 11 -3.25 16.31 -19.81
CA LEU A 11 -2.74 15.16 -19.06
C LEU A 11 -3.47 14.97 -17.72
N LEU A 12 -3.77 16.07 -17.02
CA LEU A 12 -4.57 16.05 -15.78
C LEU A 12 -6.03 15.65 -16.06
N GLY A 13 -6.63 16.14 -17.14
CA GLY A 13 -7.99 15.76 -17.57
C GLY A 13 -8.09 14.28 -17.93
N ALA A 14 -7.17 13.77 -18.75
CA ALA A 14 -7.12 12.35 -19.12
C ALA A 14 -6.94 11.44 -17.89
N ARG A 15 -6.21 11.90 -16.87
CA ARG A 15 -6.07 11.17 -15.60
C ARG A 15 -7.38 11.14 -14.80
N ALA A 16 -8.09 12.25 -14.70
CA ALA A 16 -9.37 12.31 -14.00
C ALA A 16 -10.43 11.43 -14.67
N ASP A 17 -10.52 11.46 -16.00
CA ASP A 17 -11.44 10.62 -16.77
C ASP A 17 -11.12 9.12 -16.62
N SER A 18 -9.83 8.80 -16.55
CA SER A 18 -9.36 7.44 -16.31
C SER A 18 -9.73 6.96 -14.91
N ASP A 19 -9.46 7.76 -13.88
CA ASP A 19 -9.81 7.45 -12.49
C ASP A 19 -11.33 7.24 -12.33
N GLN A 20 -12.14 8.11 -12.96
CA GLN A 20 -13.59 7.99 -12.95
C GLN A 20 -14.05 6.69 -13.63
N LEU A 21 -13.53 6.38 -14.83
CA LEU A 21 -13.88 5.17 -15.55
C LEU A 21 -13.59 3.93 -14.69
N LEU A 22 -12.36 3.81 -14.16
CA LEU A 22 -11.94 2.64 -13.36
C LEU A 22 -12.87 2.41 -12.16
N ARG A 23 -13.36 3.47 -11.52
CA ARG A 23 -14.27 3.36 -10.36
C ARG A 23 -15.71 3.02 -10.73
N SER A 24 -16.12 3.38 -11.96
CA SER A 24 -17.50 3.19 -12.44
C SER A 24 -17.72 1.92 -13.27
N ASP A 25 -16.64 1.31 -13.79
CA ASP A 25 -16.70 0.18 -14.73
C ASP A 25 -15.76 -0.94 -14.27
N SER A 26 -16.34 -2.04 -13.81
CA SER A 26 -15.61 -3.19 -13.29
C SER A 26 -14.77 -3.91 -14.34
N MET A 27 -15.17 -3.88 -15.61
CA MET A 27 -14.36 -4.46 -16.68
C MET A 27 -13.15 -3.59 -16.97
N ALA A 28 -13.31 -2.27 -16.96
CA ALA A 28 -12.19 -1.33 -17.06
C ALA A 28 -11.19 -1.52 -15.91
N MET A 29 -11.69 -1.67 -14.68
CA MET A 29 -10.86 -1.95 -13.50
C MET A 29 -10.02 -3.22 -13.71
N LEU A 30 -10.65 -4.34 -14.07
CA LEU A 30 -9.93 -5.60 -14.27
C LEU A 30 -8.91 -5.53 -15.40
N ILE A 31 -9.24 -4.89 -16.54
CA ILE A 31 -8.27 -4.67 -17.62
C ILE A 31 -7.06 -3.87 -17.10
N GLY A 32 -7.29 -2.80 -16.32
CA GLY A 32 -6.22 -2.02 -15.71
C GLY A 32 -5.34 -2.85 -14.77
N LEU A 33 -5.95 -3.74 -13.97
CA LEU A 33 -5.26 -4.59 -13.00
C LEU A 33 -4.37 -5.64 -13.68
N VAL A 34 -4.91 -6.38 -14.66
CA VAL A 34 -4.20 -7.50 -15.31
C VAL A 34 -3.12 -7.04 -16.28
N LEU A 35 -3.08 -5.75 -16.63
CA LEU A 35 -2.07 -5.17 -17.53
C LEU A 35 -0.90 -4.49 -16.83
N GLN A 36 -0.77 -4.61 -15.50
CA GLN A 36 0.31 -4.00 -14.68
C GLN A 36 1.70 -4.63 -14.93
N ARG A 37 2.25 -4.37 -16.13
CA ARG A 37 3.52 -4.93 -16.59
C ARG A 37 4.28 -3.99 -17.53
N GLY A 38 5.59 -3.96 -17.38
CA GLY A 38 6.53 -3.46 -18.39
C GLY A 38 6.54 -1.94 -18.65
N MET A 39 5.67 -1.16 -18.00
CA MET A 39 5.60 0.30 -18.14
C MET A 39 5.14 0.97 -16.82
N PRO A 40 5.31 2.30 -16.67
CA PRO A 40 4.88 3.02 -15.46
C PRO A 40 3.37 2.84 -15.20
N ALA A 41 3.01 2.63 -13.94
CA ALA A 41 1.63 2.35 -13.53
C ALA A 41 0.65 3.45 -13.99
N GLU A 42 1.07 4.72 -13.94
CA GLU A 42 0.26 5.87 -14.36
C GLU A 42 -0.20 5.78 -15.81
N ARG A 43 0.61 5.13 -16.66
CA ARG A 43 0.26 4.91 -18.06
C ARG A 43 -0.57 3.65 -18.24
N VAL A 44 -0.32 2.59 -17.47
CA VAL A 44 -1.14 1.37 -17.52
C VAL A 44 -2.59 1.70 -17.18
N TRP A 45 -2.83 2.51 -16.14
CA TRP A 45 -4.17 2.87 -15.69
C TRP A 45 -5.01 3.59 -16.74
N GLN A 46 -4.39 4.23 -17.74
CA GLN A 46 -5.08 4.92 -18.83
C GLN A 46 -5.52 3.96 -19.96
N ILE A 47 -4.94 2.76 -20.07
CA ILE A 47 -5.22 1.84 -21.17
C ILE A 47 -6.72 1.53 -21.32
N PRO A 48 -7.50 1.25 -20.25
CA PRO A 48 -8.93 0.99 -20.38
C PRO A 48 -9.70 2.17 -20.98
N LEU A 49 -9.34 3.41 -20.64
CA LEU A 49 -9.98 4.61 -21.20
C LEU A 49 -9.73 4.72 -22.71
N HIS A 50 -8.48 4.57 -23.12
CA HIS A 50 -8.10 4.61 -24.53
C HIS A 50 -8.73 3.45 -25.32
N LEU A 51 -8.77 2.25 -24.75
CA LEU A 51 -9.40 1.10 -25.37
C LEU A 51 -10.91 1.30 -25.54
N ARG A 52 -11.59 1.80 -24.49
CA ARG A 52 -13.01 2.15 -24.55
C ARG A 52 -13.28 3.20 -25.62
N ALA A 53 -12.44 4.23 -25.73
CA ALA A 53 -12.58 5.26 -26.76
C ALA A 53 -12.39 4.69 -28.18
N LYS A 54 -11.44 3.77 -28.37
CA LYS A 54 -11.19 3.10 -29.66
C LYS A 54 -12.32 2.15 -30.06
N MET A 55 -12.88 1.39 -29.12
CA MET A 55 -13.88 0.34 -29.39
C MET A 55 -15.33 0.80 -29.22
N GLY A 56 -15.55 1.91 -28.51
CA GLY A 56 -16.88 2.40 -28.12
C GLY A 56 -17.53 1.65 -26.95
N HIS A 57 -16.90 0.59 -26.43
CA HIS A 57 -17.40 -0.20 -25.30
C HIS A 57 -16.26 -0.97 -24.60
N LEU A 58 -16.57 -1.54 -23.44
CA LEU A 58 -15.80 -2.60 -22.79
C LEU A 58 -16.67 -3.84 -22.47
N ASP A 59 -17.76 -4.04 -23.22
CA ASP A 59 -18.64 -5.22 -23.09
C ASP A 59 -17.87 -6.55 -23.18
N PRO A 60 -17.87 -7.39 -22.11
CA PRO A 60 -17.14 -8.65 -22.08
C PRO A 60 -17.57 -9.63 -23.17
N ALA A 61 -18.87 -9.75 -23.48
CA ALA A 61 -19.36 -10.71 -24.46
C ALA A 61 -18.88 -10.35 -25.87
N ARG A 62 -18.80 -9.05 -26.18
CA ARG A 62 -18.25 -8.56 -27.46
C ARG A 62 -16.74 -8.76 -27.53
N ILE A 63 -16.02 -8.47 -26.44
CA ILE A 63 -14.56 -8.66 -26.40
C ILE A 63 -14.21 -10.15 -26.52
N ALA A 64 -14.93 -11.03 -25.85
CA ALA A 64 -14.73 -12.49 -25.91
C ALA A 64 -14.90 -13.07 -27.32
N GLN A 65 -15.66 -12.40 -28.20
CA GLN A 65 -15.83 -12.81 -29.60
C GLN A 65 -14.74 -12.26 -30.54
N MET A 66 -13.86 -11.38 -30.06
CA MET A 66 -12.79 -10.83 -30.89
C MET A 66 -11.65 -11.83 -31.06
N SER A 67 -11.04 -11.85 -32.24
CA SER A 67 -9.75 -12.52 -32.40
C SER A 67 -8.66 -11.77 -31.64
N VAL A 68 -7.66 -12.52 -31.16
CA VAL A 68 -6.47 -11.95 -30.51
C VAL A 68 -5.76 -10.97 -31.44
N GLU A 69 -5.73 -11.22 -32.75
CA GLU A 69 -5.12 -10.36 -33.76
C GLU A 69 -5.85 -9.01 -33.86
N ALA A 70 -7.19 -9.03 -33.86
CA ALA A 70 -7.99 -7.80 -33.90
C ALA A 70 -7.78 -6.96 -32.63
N MET A 71 -7.79 -7.60 -31.45
CA MET A 71 -7.50 -6.92 -30.19
C MET A 71 -6.05 -6.40 -30.13
N THR A 72 -5.09 -7.14 -30.68
CA THR A 72 -3.69 -6.70 -30.79
C THR A 72 -3.58 -5.42 -31.62
N SER A 73 -4.25 -5.37 -32.77
CA SER A 73 -4.28 -4.17 -33.61
C SER A 73 -4.91 -3.00 -32.87
N ALA A 74 -6.04 -3.21 -32.19
CA ALA A 74 -6.72 -2.17 -31.43
C ALA A 74 -5.82 -1.58 -30.33
N LEU A 75 -5.12 -2.44 -29.56
CA LEU A 75 -4.21 -2.02 -28.50
C LEU A 75 -2.94 -1.34 -29.05
N ALA A 76 -2.42 -1.79 -30.19
CA ALA A 76 -1.22 -1.21 -30.81
C ALA A 76 -1.46 0.21 -31.34
N ASP A 77 -2.69 0.50 -31.77
CA ASP A 77 -3.12 1.81 -32.29
C ASP A 77 -3.40 2.86 -31.20
N LEU A 78 -3.36 2.50 -29.92
CA LEU A 78 -3.65 3.46 -28.84
C LEU A 78 -2.50 4.47 -28.66
N ASP A 79 -2.85 5.72 -28.34
CA ASP A 79 -1.89 6.74 -27.92
C ASP A 79 -1.13 6.30 -26.65
N VAL A 80 -1.89 5.78 -25.68
CA VAL A 80 -1.36 5.08 -24.51
C VAL A 80 -1.56 3.58 -24.71
N ARG A 81 -0.56 2.95 -25.33
CA ARG A 81 -0.56 1.51 -25.62
C ARG A 81 0.24 0.68 -24.61
N PRO A 82 -0.13 -0.59 -24.38
CA PRO A 82 0.70 -1.53 -23.64
C PRO A 82 2.09 -1.69 -24.29
N ARG A 83 3.12 -1.92 -23.47
CA ARG A 83 4.46 -2.26 -23.98
C ARG A 83 4.48 -3.55 -24.83
N TYR A 84 3.61 -4.49 -24.51
CA TYR A 84 3.50 -5.79 -25.19
C TYR A 84 2.06 -6.01 -25.70
N PRO A 85 1.64 -5.37 -26.82
CA PRO A 85 0.25 -5.40 -27.28
C PRO A 85 -0.30 -6.82 -27.51
N ALA A 86 0.48 -7.71 -28.11
CA ALA A 86 0.05 -9.08 -28.38
C ALA A 86 -0.19 -9.91 -27.09
N GLN A 87 0.61 -9.69 -26.04
CA GLN A 87 0.40 -10.34 -24.75
C GLN A 87 -0.83 -9.75 -24.04
N ALA A 88 -0.94 -8.42 -24.05
CA ALA A 88 -2.08 -7.72 -23.48
C ALA A 88 -3.39 -8.14 -24.15
N ALA A 89 -3.41 -8.29 -25.48
CA ALA A 89 -4.57 -8.76 -26.22
C ALA A 89 -5.05 -10.14 -25.77
N LYS A 90 -4.12 -11.10 -25.64
CA LYS A 90 -4.42 -12.44 -25.13
C LYS A 90 -5.00 -12.40 -23.72
N THR A 91 -4.42 -11.59 -22.82
CA THR A 91 -4.93 -11.44 -21.46
C THR A 91 -6.33 -10.81 -21.44
N VAL A 92 -6.58 -9.76 -22.24
CA VAL A 92 -7.87 -9.04 -22.26
C VAL A 92 -8.99 -9.90 -22.85
N VAL A 93 -8.72 -10.64 -23.94
CA VAL A 93 -9.70 -11.56 -24.53
C VAL A 93 -10.00 -12.71 -23.56
N ALA A 94 -8.99 -13.35 -22.97
CA ALA A 94 -9.20 -14.40 -21.99
C ALA A 94 -9.97 -13.91 -20.75
N LEU A 95 -9.68 -12.70 -20.26
CA LEU A 95 -10.45 -12.08 -19.18
C LEU A 95 -11.92 -11.93 -19.56
N ALA A 96 -12.20 -11.44 -20.77
CA ALA A 96 -13.55 -11.26 -21.25
C ALA A 96 -14.30 -12.59 -21.43
N GLU A 97 -13.61 -13.65 -21.86
CA GLU A 97 -14.16 -15.01 -21.94
C GLU A 97 -14.54 -15.52 -20.56
N VAL A 98 -13.66 -15.41 -19.56
CA VAL A 98 -13.93 -15.79 -18.17
C VAL A 98 -15.14 -15.02 -17.63
N VAL A 99 -15.16 -13.70 -17.78
CA VAL A 99 -16.28 -12.86 -17.32
C VAL A 99 -17.60 -13.25 -17.99
N SER A 100 -17.58 -13.51 -19.29
CA SER A 100 -18.80 -13.84 -20.04
C SER A 100 -19.32 -15.24 -19.72
N ASN A 101 -18.44 -16.24 -19.67
CA ASN A 101 -18.81 -17.64 -19.57
C ASN A 101 -19.06 -18.09 -18.12
N GLU A 102 -18.28 -17.57 -17.17
CA GLU A 102 -18.30 -18.03 -15.77
C GLU A 102 -19.04 -17.04 -14.85
N PHE A 103 -19.10 -15.76 -15.22
CA PHE A 103 -19.63 -14.68 -14.37
C PHE A 103 -20.82 -13.94 -14.99
N GLY A 104 -21.45 -14.51 -16.01
CA GLY A 104 -22.69 -13.98 -16.61
C GLY A 104 -22.54 -12.58 -17.22
N GLY A 105 -21.33 -12.18 -17.58
CA GLY A 105 -21.02 -10.84 -18.11
C GLY A 105 -20.81 -9.76 -17.05
N ASP A 106 -20.97 -10.06 -15.75
CA ASP A 106 -20.65 -9.12 -14.68
C ASP A 106 -19.20 -9.32 -14.19
N ALA A 107 -18.31 -8.45 -14.68
CA ALA A 107 -16.90 -8.43 -14.30
C ALA A 107 -16.67 -8.38 -12.78
N SER A 108 -17.53 -7.70 -12.04
CA SER A 108 -17.36 -7.56 -10.59
C SER A 108 -17.58 -8.85 -9.81
N SER A 109 -18.30 -9.81 -10.37
CA SER A 109 -18.53 -11.12 -9.78
C SER A 109 -17.25 -11.95 -9.70
N ILE A 110 -16.15 -11.51 -10.35
CA ILE A 110 -14.82 -12.08 -10.12
C ILE A 110 -14.37 -11.92 -8.67
N TRP A 111 -14.78 -10.88 -7.96
CA TRP A 111 -14.35 -10.64 -6.57
C TRP A 111 -15.48 -10.48 -5.57
N ARG A 112 -16.66 -9.94 -5.95
CA ARG A 112 -17.75 -9.73 -4.99
C ARG A 112 -18.16 -11.07 -4.36
N GLU A 113 -18.23 -11.09 -3.02
CA GLU A 113 -18.71 -12.23 -2.24
C GLU A 113 -17.93 -13.55 -2.48
N ARG A 114 -16.68 -13.46 -2.97
CA ARG A 114 -15.81 -14.62 -3.18
C ARG A 114 -14.68 -14.65 -2.17
N ALA A 115 -14.19 -15.86 -1.86
CA ALA A 115 -13.00 -16.04 -1.04
C ALA A 115 -11.76 -15.55 -1.80
N MET A 116 -10.81 -14.94 -1.08
CA MET A 116 -9.60 -14.35 -1.66
C MET A 116 -8.81 -15.33 -2.51
N ARG A 117 -8.67 -16.56 -2.04
CA ARG A 117 -7.98 -17.63 -2.79
C ARG A 117 -8.61 -17.87 -4.17
N ASP A 118 -9.93 -17.76 -4.28
CA ASP A 118 -10.67 -18.06 -5.51
C ASP A 118 -10.57 -16.88 -6.48
N VAL A 119 -10.50 -15.64 -5.95
CA VAL A 119 -10.19 -14.44 -6.75
C VAL A 119 -8.78 -14.52 -7.31
N ILE A 120 -7.78 -14.85 -6.49
CA ILE A 120 -6.38 -15.03 -6.93
C ILE A 120 -6.31 -16.11 -8.00
N ALA A 121 -6.92 -17.28 -7.78
CA ALA A 121 -6.93 -18.37 -8.74
C ALA A 121 -7.57 -17.98 -10.09
N THR A 122 -8.67 -17.23 -10.07
CA THR A 122 -9.30 -16.72 -11.29
C THR A 122 -8.37 -15.75 -12.02
N LEU A 123 -7.67 -14.86 -11.31
CA LEU A 123 -6.74 -13.92 -11.94
C LEU A 123 -5.51 -14.65 -12.50
N GLU A 124 -4.96 -15.62 -11.78
CA GLU A 124 -3.79 -16.40 -12.21
C GLU A 124 -4.06 -17.36 -13.37
N SER A 125 -5.32 -17.72 -13.62
CA SER A 125 -5.68 -18.52 -14.80
C SER A 125 -5.49 -17.73 -16.10
N LEU A 126 -5.45 -16.38 -16.02
CA LEU A 126 -5.31 -15.51 -17.18
C LEU A 126 -3.88 -15.55 -17.75
N PRO A 127 -3.73 -15.56 -19.08
CA PRO A 127 -2.43 -15.53 -19.71
C PRO A 127 -1.57 -14.39 -19.19
N TRP A 128 -0.37 -14.72 -18.71
CA TRP A 128 0.62 -13.78 -18.23
C TRP A 128 0.25 -12.99 -16.96
N VAL A 129 -0.78 -13.41 -16.23
CA VAL A 129 -1.07 -12.87 -14.89
C VAL A 129 -0.45 -13.82 -13.87
N GLY A 130 0.76 -13.48 -13.43
CA GLY A 130 1.44 -14.26 -12.39
C GLY A 130 1.03 -13.83 -10.96
N PRO A 131 1.52 -14.53 -9.92
CA PRO A 131 1.12 -14.28 -8.54
C PRO A 131 1.29 -12.84 -8.09
N GLY A 132 2.40 -12.19 -8.44
CA GLY A 132 2.59 -10.78 -8.10
C GLY A 132 1.54 -9.85 -8.72
N ILE A 133 1.01 -10.13 -9.92
CA ILE A 133 -0.09 -9.32 -10.48
C ILE A 133 -1.40 -9.66 -9.77
N ALA A 134 -1.69 -10.93 -9.52
CA ALA A 134 -2.93 -11.35 -8.86
C ALA A 134 -3.05 -10.81 -7.44
N HIS A 135 -1.99 -10.89 -6.64
CA HIS A 135 -1.96 -10.39 -5.27
C HIS A 135 -2.07 -8.86 -5.20
N MET A 136 -1.30 -8.13 -6.01
CA MET A 136 -1.50 -6.69 -6.15
C MET A 136 -2.92 -6.38 -6.63
N ALA A 137 -3.47 -7.14 -7.59
CA ALA A 137 -4.82 -6.89 -8.06
C ALA A 137 -5.86 -7.06 -6.95
N VAL A 138 -5.74 -8.08 -6.09
CA VAL A 138 -6.59 -8.26 -4.90
C VAL A 138 -6.47 -7.08 -3.95
N GLN A 139 -5.25 -6.65 -3.62
CA GLN A 139 -5.03 -5.46 -2.78
C GLN A 139 -5.79 -4.26 -3.33
N LEU A 140 -5.70 -4.04 -4.64
CA LEU A 140 -6.35 -2.93 -5.31
C LEU A 140 -7.85 -3.08 -5.46
N LEU A 141 -8.38 -4.30 -5.48
CA LEU A 141 -9.82 -4.53 -5.40
C LEU A 141 -10.33 -4.21 -3.99
N MET A 142 -9.56 -4.52 -2.95
CA MET A 142 -9.88 -4.12 -1.57
C MET A 142 -9.94 -2.60 -1.46
N ASP A 143 -8.87 -1.96 -1.92
CA ASP A 143 -8.73 -0.51 -1.86
C ASP A 143 -9.79 0.16 -2.75
N GLU A 144 -9.89 -0.24 -4.02
CA GLU A 144 -10.62 0.53 -5.03
C GLU A 144 -12.09 0.14 -5.23
N SER A 145 -12.48 -1.08 -4.86
CA SER A 145 -13.79 -1.63 -5.18
C SER A 145 -14.60 -2.06 -3.95
N GLY A 146 -14.05 -1.89 -2.74
CA GLY A 146 -14.70 -2.31 -1.50
C GLY A 146 -14.78 -3.84 -1.35
N TYR A 147 -13.84 -4.56 -1.97
CA TYR A 147 -13.72 -6.00 -1.78
C TYR A 147 -13.21 -6.29 -0.36
N GLU A 148 -13.96 -7.06 0.42
CA GLU A 148 -13.59 -7.40 1.80
C GLU A 148 -13.36 -8.91 1.91
N PRO A 149 -12.10 -9.39 1.77
CA PRO A 149 -11.77 -10.80 2.01
C PRO A 149 -11.94 -11.14 3.50
N TYR A 150 -12.07 -12.42 3.82
CA TYR A 150 -12.13 -12.84 5.22
C TYR A 150 -10.80 -12.54 5.93
N ALA A 151 -10.87 -12.09 7.19
CA ALA A 151 -9.69 -11.63 7.92
C ALA A 151 -8.61 -12.72 8.08
N ASP A 152 -9.00 -13.99 8.13
CA ASP A 152 -8.12 -15.15 8.19
C ASP A 152 -7.45 -15.49 6.85
N GLU A 153 -7.89 -14.90 5.74
CA GLU A 153 -7.25 -15.03 4.43
C GLU A 153 -6.09 -14.04 4.22
N LEU A 154 -6.09 -12.88 4.90
CA LEU A 154 -5.08 -11.82 4.75
C LEU A 154 -3.62 -12.26 4.92
N PRO A 155 -3.27 -13.23 5.79
CA PRO A 155 -1.92 -13.79 5.84
C PRO A 155 -1.43 -14.40 4.52
N GLY A 156 -2.36 -14.81 3.65
CA GLY A 156 -2.07 -15.33 2.32
C GLY A 156 -1.89 -14.26 1.24
N LEU A 157 -2.13 -12.97 1.54
CA LEU A 157 -1.98 -11.88 0.58
C LEU A 157 -0.55 -11.33 0.63
N ASP A 158 0.29 -11.79 -0.30
CA ASP A 158 1.67 -11.30 -0.47
C ASP A 158 1.85 -9.96 -1.18
N VAL A 159 3.06 -9.39 -1.04
CA VAL A 159 3.55 -8.26 -1.86
C VAL A 159 3.75 -8.68 -3.32
N LYS A 160 3.61 -7.73 -4.24
CA LYS A 160 4.11 -7.88 -5.60
C LYS A 160 5.60 -7.59 -5.58
N ALA A 161 6.40 -8.64 -5.40
CA ALA A 161 7.86 -8.58 -5.43
C ALA A 161 8.41 -8.16 -6.83
N ASP A 162 8.25 -6.88 -7.16
CA ASP A 162 8.73 -6.24 -8.37
C ASP A 162 10.13 -5.64 -8.16
N VAL A 163 10.64 -4.96 -9.17
CA VAL A 163 11.98 -4.37 -9.12
C VAL A 163 12.12 -3.29 -8.04
N HIS A 164 11.05 -2.65 -7.58
CA HIS A 164 11.08 -1.65 -6.53
C HIS A 164 11.07 -2.32 -5.17
N VAL A 165 10.10 -3.19 -4.91
CA VAL A 165 9.94 -3.88 -3.62
C VAL A 165 11.19 -4.71 -3.30
N VAL A 166 11.67 -5.50 -4.26
CA VAL A 166 12.87 -6.33 -4.08
C VAL A 166 14.09 -5.48 -3.73
N ARG A 167 14.34 -4.42 -4.51
CA ARG A 167 15.47 -3.52 -4.27
C ARG A 167 15.38 -2.79 -2.94
N VAL A 168 14.19 -2.31 -2.57
CA VAL A 168 13.99 -1.59 -1.30
C VAL A 168 14.22 -2.53 -0.13
N PHE A 169 13.63 -3.71 -0.14
CA PHE A 169 13.80 -4.69 0.92
C PHE A 169 15.25 -5.11 1.07
N TYR A 170 15.95 -5.37 -0.05
CA TYR A 170 17.35 -5.74 -0.01
C TYR A 170 18.24 -4.59 0.50
N ARG A 171 18.09 -3.38 -0.03
CA ARG A 171 18.91 -2.23 0.37
C ARG A 171 18.70 -1.79 1.82
N LEU A 172 17.49 -1.93 2.34
CA LEU A 172 17.17 -1.70 3.74
C LEU A 172 17.70 -2.79 4.66
N GLY A 173 18.06 -3.94 4.11
CA GLY A 173 18.52 -5.10 4.87
C GLY A 173 17.43 -5.99 5.44
N LEU A 174 16.19 -5.82 4.95
CA LEU A 174 15.04 -6.66 5.31
C LEU A 174 15.10 -8.01 4.58
N ALA A 175 15.55 -8.02 3.32
CA ALA A 175 15.78 -9.23 2.56
C ALA A 175 17.28 -9.55 2.48
N ASP A 176 17.61 -10.83 2.60
CA ASP A 176 19.01 -11.30 2.56
C ASP A 176 19.59 -11.36 1.13
N ALA A 177 18.75 -11.25 0.11
CA ALA A 177 19.16 -11.22 -1.30
C ALA A 177 18.28 -10.28 -2.13
N ASP A 178 18.83 -9.77 -3.23
CA ASP A 178 18.11 -8.97 -4.25
C ASP A 178 17.29 -9.90 -5.18
N THR A 179 16.39 -10.69 -4.58
CA THR A 179 15.55 -11.66 -5.29
C THR A 179 14.08 -11.58 -4.86
N ARG A 180 13.18 -12.02 -5.74
CA ARG A 180 11.74 -12.06 -5.45
C ARG A 180 11.42 -12.92 -4.23
N ASP A 181 12.03 -14.10 -4.15
CA ASP A 181 11.78 -15.05 -3.07
C ASP A 181 12.23 -14.50 -1.71
N ALA A 182 13.38 -13.81 -1.66
CA ALA A 182 13.85 -13.17 -0.44
C ALA A 182 12.92 -12.02 -0.01
N ALA A 183 12.40 -11.24 -0.96
CA ALA A 183 11.44 -10.18 -0.66
C ALA A 183 10.10 -10.72 -0.13
N LEU A 184 9.58 -11.79 -0.73
CA LEU A 184 8.38 -12.48 -0.26
C LEU A 184 8.58 -13.07 1.14
N HIS A 185 9.73 -13.72 1.38
CA HIS A 185 10.06 -14.26 2.69
C HIS A 185 10.13 -13.16 3.75
N ALA A 186 10.81 -12.05 3.46
CA ALA A 186 10.90 -10.90 4.35
C ALA A 186 9.51 -10.31 4.63
N ALA A 187 8.65 -10.11 3.62
CA ALA A 187 7.30 -9.58 3.84
C ALA A 187 6.50 -10.44 4.82
N ARG A 188 6.53 -11.76 4.64
CA ARG A 188 5.84 -12.74 5.50
C ARG A 188 6.42 -12.78 6.91
N GLN A 189 7.73 -12.63 7.06
CA GLN A 189 8.39 -12.60 8.35
C GLN A 189 8.05 -11.33 9.14
N TYR A 190 8.10 -10.18 8.48
CA TYR A 190 7.93 -8.88 9.13
C TYR A 190 6.45 -8.53 9.36
N HIS A 191 5.54 -8.95 8.48
CA HIS A 191 4.10 -8.69 8.65
C HIS A 191 3.25 -9.96 8.41
N PRO A 192 3.36 -11.00 9.27
CA PRO A 192 2.74 -12.30 9.05
C PRO A 192 1.21 -12.27 8.97
N ALA A 193 0.56 -11.27 9.58
CA ALA A 193 -0.89 -11.12 9.54
C ALA A 193 -1.41 -10.63 8.17
N PHE A 194 -0.56 -9.94 7.39
CA PHE A 194 -0.93 -9.31 6.11
C PHE A 194 0.33 -8.80 5.37
N PRO A 195 1.08 -9.68 4.69
CA PRO A 195 2.35 -9.31 4.08
C PRO A 195 2.23 -8.23 2.99
N GLY A 196 1.14 -8.27 2.21
CA GLY A 196 0.83 -7.36 1.11
C GLY A 196 0.73 -5.89 1.51
N PHE A 197 0.52 -5.62 2.81
CA PHE A 197 0.54 -4.27 3.38
C PHE A 197 1.82 -3.49 3.05
N LEU A 198 2.95 -4.20 2.94
CA LEU A 198 4.26 -3.61 2.69
C LEU A 198 4.52 -3.28 1.21
N ASP A 199 3.65 -3.72 0.28
CA ASP A 199 3.87 -3.64 -1.17
C ASP A 199 3.98 -2.19 -1.65
N TRP A 200 2.89 -1.43 -1.49
CA TRP A 200 2.80 -0.07 -1.98
C TRP A 200 3.83 0.89 -1.37
N PRO A 201 4.07 0.93 -0.04
CA PRO A 201 4.99 1.93 0.50
C PRO A 201 6.44 1.59 0.13
N ALA A 202 6.79 0.30 0.01
CA ALA A 202 8.09 -0.10 -0.53
C ALA A 202 8.22 0.25 -2.01
N TRP A 203 7.16 0.06 -2.80
CA TRP A 203 7.12 0.50 -4.18
C TRP A 203 7.29 2.02 -4.32
N ASP A 204 6.59 2.83 -3.52
CA ASP A 204 6.66 4.30 -3.53
C ASP A 204 8.07 4.81 -3.16
N VAL A 205 8.67 4.23 -2.11
CA VAL A 205 10.07 4.51 -1.75
C VAL A 205 11.01 4.15 -2.90
N GLY A 206 10.82 2.96 -3.49
CA GLY A 206 11.65 2.43 -4.56
C GLY A 206 11.60 3.26 -5.84
N ARG A 207 10.47 3.89 -6.14
CA ARG A 207 10.30 4.73 -7.34
C ARG A 207 10.77 6.17 -7.11
N ARG A 208 10.55 6.75 -5.93
CA ARG A 208 10.83 8.17 -5.65
C ARG A 208 12.28 8.39 -5.25
N PHE A 209 12.76 7.60 -4.29
CA PHE A 209 14.03 7.83 -3.59
C PHE A 209 15.06 6.74 -3.90
N CYS A 210 14.70 5.48 -3.65
CA CYS A 210 15.60 4.34 -3.76
C CYS A 210 15.71 3.85 -5.22
N ARG A 211 16.16 4.73 -6.11
CA ARG A 211 16.34 4.49 -7.55
C ARG A 211 17.46 3.47 -7.80
N PRO A 212 17.40 2.68 -8.90
CA PRO A 212 18.44 1.69 -9.19
C PRO A 212 19.83 2.33 -9.34
N LYS A 213 19.89 3.51 -9.97
CA LYS A 213 21.08 4.35 -10.11
C LYS A 213 20.85 5.67 -9.38
N SER A 214 21.89 6.18 -8.71
CA SER A 214 21.88 7.46 -7.99
C SER A 214 20.66 7.63 -7.07
N PRO A 215 20.49 6.77 -6.04
CA PRO A 215 19.39 6.89 -5.10
C PRO A 215 19.49 8.20 -4.29
N LEU A 216 18.36 8.87 -4.08
CA LEU A 216 18.24 10.11 -3.32
C LEU A 216 18.22 9.80 -1.81
N CYS A 217 19.34 9.29 -1.29
CA CYS A 217 19.40 8.78 0.09
C CYS A 217 19.14 9.88 1.13
N GLU A 218 19.66 11.08 0.91
CA GLU A 218 19.53 12.21 1.85
C GLU A 218 18.08 12.72 1.96
N GLU A 219 17.28 12.52 0.93
CA GLU A 219 15.84 12.84 0.91
C GLU A 219 14.97 11.63 1.31
N CYS A 220 15.57 10.46 1.49
CA CYS A 220 14.83 9.23 1.75
C CYS A 220 14.31 9.22 3.19
N PRO A 221 13.01 8.99 3.42
CA PRO A 221 12.44 8.93 4.77
C PRO A 221 12.97 7.75 5.60
N LEU A 222 13.62 6.77 4.94
CA LEU A 222 14.24 5.60 5.57
C LEU A 222 15.75 5.77 5.79
N LEU A 223 16.32 6.97 5.61
CA LEU A 223 17.76 7.22 5.70
C LEU A 223 18.39 6.66 6.98
N ASP A 224 17.74 6.88 8.12
CA ASP A 224 18.25 6.54 9.45
C ASP A 224 18.11 5.06 9.84
N VAL A 225 17.49 4.24 8.98
CA VAL A 225 17.29 2.80 9.21
C VAL A 225 17.82 1.94 8.07
N CYS A 226 18.30 2.55 6.99
CA CYS A 226 18.70 1.84 5.79
C CYS A 226 20.13 1.31 5.92
N ASP A 227 20.29 -0.02 5.76
CA ASP A 227 21.60 -0.69 5.64
C ASP A 227 22.41 -0.22 4.41
N LYS A 228 21.75 0.39 3.42
CA LYS A 228 22.34 0.88 2.16
C LYS A 228 23.13 -0.21 1.41
N ARG A 229 22.66 -1.47 1.47
CA ARG A 229 23.34 -2.60 0.79
C ARG A 229 23.52 -2.27 -0.69
N GLU A 230 24.75 -2.41 -1.19
CA GLU A 230 25.08 -2.15 -2.61
C GLU A 230 24.67 -0.75 -3.13
N VAL A 231 24.65 0.26 -2.26
CA VAL A 231 24.50 1.66 -2.66
C VAL A 231 25.88 2.31 -2.76
N GLN A 232 26.28 2.67 -3.98
CA GLN A 232 27.45 3.54 -4.19
C GLN A 232 27.06 4.97 -3.84
N VAL A 233 27.39 5.40 -2.62
CA VAL A 233 27.29 6.82 -2.24
C VAL A 233 28.45 7.54 -2.92
N THR A 234 28.14 8.41 -3.89
CA THR A 234 29.13 9.39 -4.36
C THR A 234 29.28 10.41 -3.24
N ALA A 235 30.49 10.53 -2.68
CA ALA A 235 30.77 11.51 -1.64
C ALA A 235 30.44 12.92 -2.17
N PRO A 236 29.71 13.76 -1.42
CA PRO A 236 29.51 15.14 -1.80
C PRO A 236 30.86 15.87 -1.74
N THR A 237 31.28 16.48 -2.85
CA THR A 237 32.28 17.54 -2.83
C THR A 237 31.63 18.78 -2.21
N ASP A 238 32.29 19.29 -1.17
CA ASP A 238 32.05 20.51 -0.41
C ASP A 238 30.87 20.52 0.59
N GLN A 239 31.27 20.70 1.84
CA GLN A 239 30.48 20.73 3.07
C GLN A 239 29.51 21.91 3.08
N VAL A 240 28.22 21.61 3.24
CA VAL A 240 27.31 22.49 3.95
C VAL A 240 26.87 21.75 5.20
N HIS A 241 27.49 22.09 6.33
CA HIS A 241 27.07 21.63 7.64
C HIS A 241 25.70 22.22 7.96
N VAL A 242 24.65 21.40 7.88
CA VAL A 242 23.39 21.69 8.56
C VAL A 242 23.47 21.04 9.94
N HIS A 243 23.64 21.87 10.97
CA HIS A 243 23.56 21.42 12.36
C HIS A 243 22.14 20.98 12.69
N PHE A 244 21.91 19.67 12.74
CA PHE A 244 20.87 19.11 13.60
C PHE A 244 21.46 19.01 15.02
N ASN A 245 20.80 19.63 16.00
CA ASN A 245 21.19 19.49 17.39
C ASN A 245 21.14 18.01 17.77
N ALA A 246 22.31 17.46 18.09
CA ALA A 246 22.47 16.11 18.60
C ALA A 246 21.64 15.95 19.87
N VAL A 247 20.66 15.04 19.84
CA VAL A 247 20.16 14.43 21.07
C VAL A 247 21.08 13.24 21.35
N ALA A 248 21.64 13.27 22.56
CA ALA A 248 22.80 12.53 23.00
C ALA A 248 22.77 11.01 22.72
N GLU A 249 23.97 10.50 22.48
CA GLU A 249 24.33 9.09 22.41
C GLU A 249 23.67 8.26 23.53
N ALA A 250 22.95 7.21 23.17
CA ALA A 250 22.58 6.15 24.09
C ALA A 250 22.87 4.79 23.46
N GLN A 251 23.63 3.98 24.19
CA GLN A 251 24.07 2.63 23.84
C GLN A 251 22.90 1.62 23.76
N PRO A 252 23.07 0.46 23.08
CA PRO A 252 21.96 -0.35 22.60
C PRO A 252 21.39 -1.29 23.69
N PHE A 253 20.07 -1.38 23.78
CA PHE A 253 19.35 -2.29 24.67
C PHE A 253 18.63 -3.44 23.93
N GLY A 254 19.05 -4.68 24.25
CA GLY A 254 18.21 -5.80 24.70
C GLY A 254 17.17 -6.51 23.80
N GLY A 255 16.70 -5.94 22.69
CA GLY A 255 15.88 -6.65 21.69
C GLY A 255 16.76 -7.18 20.55
N THR A 256 16.35 -8.22 19.81
CA THR A 256 17.08 -8.49 18.56
C THR A 256 16.96 -7.23 17.69
N ARG A 257 18.07 -6.83 17.06
CA ARG A 257 18.16 -5.58 16.27
C ARG A 257 17.06 -5.44 15.20
N GLY A 258 16.43 -6.55 14.81
CA GLY A 258 15.36 -6.62 13.81
C GLY A 258 14.01 -6.06 14.25
N ASP A 259 13.60 -6.20 15.51
CA ASP A 259 12.24 -5.81 15.94
C ASP A 259 12.07 -4.27 15.97
N HIS A 260 13.06 -3.56 16.51
CA HIS A 260 13.06 -2.09 16.54
C HIS A 260 13.23 -1.49 15.13
N ALA A 261 14.08 -2.10 14.29
CA ALA A 261 14.24 -1.69 12.90
C ALA A 261 12.95 -1.88 12.10
N PHE A 262 12.21 -2.97 12.35
CA PHE A 262 10.93 -3.24 11.73
C PHE A 262 9.87 -2.18 12.09
N TRP A 263 9.66 -1.89 13.38
CA TRP A 263 8.64 -0.91 13.77
C TRP A 263 8.94 0.50 13.29
N LYS A 264 10.23 0.90 13.30
CA LYS A 264 10.66 2.18 12.75
C LYS A 264 10.47 2.23 11.22
N PHE A 265 10.80 1.15 10.53
CA PHE A 265 10.54 0.99 9.09
C PHE A 265 9.03 1.09 8.79
N LEU A 266 8.19 0.35 9.51
CA LEU A 266 6.74 0.35 9.34
C LEU A 266 6.15 1.75 9.58
N GLY A 267 6.56 2.43 10.65
CA GLY A 267 6.11 3.80 10.93
C GLY A 267 6.51 4.79 9.82
N GLN A 268 7.72 4.65 9.27
CA GLN A 268 8.18 5.49 8.16
C GLN A 268 7.50 5.15 6.83
N LEU A 269 7.24 3.87 6.55
CA LEU A 269 6.45 3.43 5.39
C LEU A 269 5.01 3.96 5.46
N LEU A 270 4.39 3.87 6.64
CA LEU A 270 3.07 4.44 6.91
C LEU A 270 3.07 5.95 6.70
N SER A 271 4.10 6.65 7.19
CA SER A 271 4.25 8.09 6.96
C SER A 271 4.39 8.44 5.48
N VAL A 272 5.15 7.65 4.71
CA VAL A 272 5.22 7.82 3.25
C VAL A 272 3.83 7.62 2.65
N ALA A 273 3.12 6.56 3.04
CA ALA A 273 1.76 6.30 2.57
C ALA A 273 0.78 7.43 2.82
N LEU A 274 0.82 8.01 4.00
CA LEU A 274 -0.06 9.09 4.37
C LEU A 274 0.32 10.43 3.71
N THR A 275 1.60 10.69 3.45
CA THR A 275 2.09 11.99 2.94
C THR A 275 2.19 12.06 1.41
N THR A 276 2.29 10.92 0.73
CA THR A 276 2.40 10.87 -0.74
C THR A 276 1.08 10.55 -1.43
N ALA A 277 0.02 10.34 -0.64
CA ALA A 277 -1.37 10.30 -1.07
C ALA A 277 -1.78 11.63 -1.72
N GLY A 278 -1.95 11.64 -3.05
CA GLY A 278 -2.66 12.73 -3.75
C GLY A 278 -4.19 12.63 -3.55
N PRO A 279 -4.98 13.61 -4.03
CA PRO A 279 -6.43 13.61 -3.85
C PRO A 279 -7.20 12.56 -4.68
N THR A 280 -6.55 11.83 -5.61
CA THR A 280 -7.20 10.77 -6.42
C THR A 280 -6.27 9.55 -6.69
N GLY A 281 -6.88 8.38 -6.96
CA GLY A 281 -6.20 7.10 -7.29
C GLY A 281 -5.87 6.21 -6.08
N MET A 282 -5.13 5.12 -6.31
CA MET A 282 -4.63 4.18 -5.27
C MET A 282 -3.82 4.83 -4.14
N PRO A 283 -3.03 5.90 -4.38
CA PRO A 283 -2.48 6.75 -3.31
C PRO A 283 -3.56 7.47 -2.50
N ALA A 284 -4.69 7.86 -3.09
CA ALA A 284 -5.86 8.35 -2.37
C ALA A 284 -6.62 7.22 -1.66
N ARG A 285 -6.15 5.97 -1.70
CA ARG A 285 -6.77 4.77 -1.11
C ARG A 285 -5.87 3.95 -0.18
N PHE A 286 -4.72 4.49 0.25
CA PHE A 286 -4.35 4.35 1.68
C PHE A 286 -5.31 5.11 2.59
N SER A 287 -6.27 5.83 2.00
CA SER A 287 -7.60 6.02 2.57
C SER A 287 -8.36 4.70 2.88
N GLY A 288 -7.79 3.52 2.64
CA GLY A 288 -8.33 2.19 2.97
C GLY A 288 -7.99 1.72 4.38
N LEU A 289 -6.99 2.32 5.04
CA LEU A 289 -6.94 2.46 6.50
C LEU A 289 -8.09 3.36 7.02
N SER A 290 -8.75 4.04 6.08
CA SER A 290 -9.60 5.20 6.27
C SER A 290 -11.12 5.03 6.02
N PRO A 291 -11.72 3.83 6.00
CA PRO A 291 -13.08 3.66 6.49
C PRO A 291 -13.12 3.71 8.03
N HIS A 292 -11.96 3.61 8.69
CA HIS A 292 -11.85 3.66 10.15
C HIS A 292 -11.06 4.84 10.69
N LEU A 293 -10.14 5.46 9.93
CA LEU A 293 -9.32 6.58 10.43
C LEU A 293 -9.91 8.01 10.25
N PRO A 294 -10.55 8.42 9.14
CA PRO A 294 -11.06 9.77 8.89
C PRO A 294 -12.60 9.90 8.84
N ALA A 295 -13.40 8.84 8.74
CA ALA A 295 -14.87 8.97 8.74
C ALA A 295 -15.54 8.58 10.07
N ARG A 296 -14.79 7.94 10.98
CA ARG A 296 -15.25 7.50 12.31
C ARG A 296 -14.11 7.67 13.32
N PRO A 297 -13.81 8.91 13.75
CA PRO A 297 -12.69 9.22 14.64
C PRO A 297 -12.69 8.37 15.92
N ARG A 298 -13.87 7.99 16.39
CA ARG A 298 -14.04 7.06 17.53
C ARG A 298 -13.49 5.66 17.26
N ARG A 299 -13.71 5.09 16.07
CA ARG A 299 -13.26 3.74 15.70
C ARG A 299 -11.77 3.71 15.34
N ALA A 300 -11.26 4.79 14.76
CA ALA A 300 -9.83 5.04 14.57
C ALA A 300 -9.08 4.94 15.90
N ARG A 301 -9.59 5.69 16.88
CA ARG A 301 -9.07 5.77 18.23
C ARG A 301 -9.16 4.43 18.95
N GLU A 302 -10.28 3.70 18.82
CA GLU A 302 -10.44 2.36 19.40
C GLU A 302 -9.41 1.37 18.85
N GLU A 303 -9.11 1.40 17.55
CA GLU A 303 -8.10 0.53 16.94
C GLU A 303 -6.66 0.91 17.32
N CYS A 304 -6.34 2.21 17.29
CA CYS A 304 -5.06 2.71 17.81
C CYS A 304 -4.86 2.35 19.28
N LEU A 305 -5.90 2.50 20.10
CA LEU A 305 -5.91 2.15 21.51
C LEU A 305 -5.78 0.63 21.71
N ARG A 306 -6.36 -0.19 20.83
CA ARG A 306 -6.20 -1.65 20.85
C ARG A 306 -4.75 -2.06 20.56
N VAL A 307 -4.14 -1.50 19.53
CA VAL A 307 -2.72 -1.74 19.17
C VAL A 307 -1.80 -1.30 20.30
N VAL A 308 -2.01 -0.09 20.84
CA VAL A 308 -1.26 0.40 22.01
C VAL A 308 -1.45 -0.51 23.21
N ALA A 309 -2.68 -0.92 23.51
CA ALA A 309 -2.95 -1.81 24.64
C ALA A 309 -2.34 -3.20 24.46
N ASP A 310 -2.31 -3.77 23.25
CA ASP A 310 -1.66 -5.06 23.02
C ASP A 310 -0.13 -4.95 23.19
N ILE A 311 0.49 -3.86 22.74
CA ILE A 311 1.91 -3.56 22.98
C ILE A 311 2.18 -3.41 24.49
N LEU A 312 1.34 -2.67 25.20
CA LEU A 312 1.46 -2.44 26.64
C LEU A 312 1.20 -3.70 27.46
N ARG A 313 0.24 -4.55 27.07
CA ARG A 313 -0.01 -5.86 27.70
C ARG A 313 1.24 -6.74 27.64
N SER A 314 1.87 -6.79 26.48
CA SER A 314 3.13 -7.51 26.28
C SER A 314 4.22 -6.98 27.23
N ARG A 315 4.38 -5.66 27.35
CA ARG A 315 5.36 -5.01 28.25
C ARG A 315 5.03 -5.16 29.74
N LEU A 316 3.76 -5.17 30.11
CA LEU A 316 3.30 -5.34 31.50
C LEU A 316 3.20 -6.81 31.93
N GLY A 317 3.42 -7.76 31.01
CA GLY A 317 3.27 -9.20 31.28
C GLY A 317 1.83 -9.62 31.54
N ILE A 318 0.84 -8.92 30.98
CA ILE A 318 -0.58 -9.19 31.17
C ILE A 318 -1.03 -10.17 30.07
N VAL A 319 -1.40 -11.39 30.47
CA VAL A 319 -1.98 -12.41 29.58
C VAL A 319 -3.47 -12.15 29.39
N ARG A 320 -3.99 -12.26 28.16
CA ARG A 320 -5.43 -12.14 27.88
C ARG A 320 -6.18 -13.29 28.58
N ASP A 321 -7.10 -12.94 29.48
CA ASP A 321 -8.14 -13.84 29.95
C ASP A 321 -9.43 -13.48 29.23
N ASP A 322 -9.92 -14.39 28.40
CA ASP A 322 -11.06 -14.20 27.51
C ASP A 322 -12.39 -14.04 28.26
N THR A 323 -12.38 -14.25 29.58
CA THR A 323 -13.60 -14.15 30.40
C THR A 323 -13.77 -12.78 31.06
N HIS A 324 -12.70 -12.05 31.37
CA HIS A 324 -12.71 -10.71 32.00
C HIS A 324 -11.55 -9.84 31.45
N GLY A 325 -11.47 -9.71 30.12
CA GLY A 325 -10.41 -8.95 29.45
C GLY A 325 -10.34 -7.50 29.93
N SER A 326 -9.20 -7.10 30.49
CA SER A 326 -8.95 -5.70 30.88
C SER A 326 -9.13 -4.80 29.66
N SER A 327 -10.02 -3.81 29.74
CA SER A 327 -10.26 -2.86 28.64
C SER A 327 -8.96 -2.20 28.20
N ALA A 328 -8.87 -1.79 26.94
CA ALA A 328 -7.67 -1.15 26.41
C ALA A 328 -7.27 0.11 27.23
N GLU A 329 -8.27 0.80 27.79
CA GLU A 329 -8.07 1.88 28.76
C GLU A 329 -7.46 1.42 30.08
N ALA A 330 -7.91 0.30 30.65
CA ALA A 330 -7.34 -0.24 31.89
C ALA A 330 -5.86 -0.57 31.73
N VAL A 331 -5.45 -1.06 30.55
CA VAL A 331 -4.04 -1.32 30.24
C VAL A 331 -3.23 -0.03 30.11
N CYS A 332 -3.77 1.00 29.45
CA CYS A 332 -3.12 2.30 29.35
C CYS A 332 -2.96 2.97 30.72
N LEU A 333 -3.99 2.91 31.57
CA LEU A 333 -3.94 3.41 32.94
C LEU A 333 -2.93 2.63 33.81
N ALA A 334 -2.86 1.30 33.63
CA ALA A 334 -1.84 0.49 34.27
C ALA A 334 -0.42 0.90 33.83
N ALA A 335 -0.20 1.13 32.53
CA ALA A 335 1.07 1.60 32.00
C ALA A 335 1.48 2.98 32.53
N ILE A 336 0.55 3.93 32.60
CA ILE A 336 0.76 5.25 33.23
C ILE A 336 1.14 5.08 34.71
N SER A 337 0.40 4.23 35.46
CA SER A 337 0.67 3.99 36.88
C SER A 337 2.06 3.39 37.14
N LYS A 338 2.56 2.60 36.19
CA LYS A 338 3.90 2.00 36.18
C LYS A 338 4.96 2.92 35.59
N LYS A 339 4.60 4.15 35.21
CA LYS A 339 5.46 5.17 34.60
C LYS A 339 6.14 4.71 33.29
N LEU A 340 5.53 3.77 32.59
CA LEU A 340 6.01 3.27 31.30
C LEU A 340 5.73 4.26 30.16
N ILE A 341 4.67 5.05 30.30
CA ILE A 341 4.28 6.14 29.41
C ILE A 341 3.76 7.30 30.25
N SER A 342 3.89 8.53 29.77
CA SER A 342 3.29 9.68 30.44
C SER A 342 1.79 9.76 30.14
N ARG A 343 1.05 10.40 31.05
CA ARG A 343 -0.40 10.63 30.88
C ARG A 343 -0.66 11.47 29.62
N ASP A 344 0.14 12.50 29.39
CA ASP A 344 0.08 13.36 28.21
C ASP A 344 0.17 12.61 26.86
N MET A 345 0.85 11.45 26.82
CA MET A 345 1.00 10.64 25.61
C MET A 345 -0.24 9.84 25.24
N VAL A 346 -1.11 9.58 26.22
CA VAL A 346 -2.30 8.73 26.09
C VAL A 346 -3.58 9.53 26.30
N ASP A 347 -3.50 10.76 26.80
CA ASP A 347 -4.67 11.61 27.07
C ASP A 347 -5.55 11.81 25.83
N TRP A 348 -4.98 11.97 24.64
CA TRP A 348 -5.77 12.04 23.40
C TRP A 348 -6.45 10.70 23.07
N LEU A 349 -5.73 9.58 23.25
CA LEU A 349 -6.29 8.23 23.10
C LEU A 349 -7.33 7.90 24.18
N LEU A 350 -7.42 8.66 25.28
CA LEU A 350 -8.32 8.45 26.43
C LEU A 350 -9.42 9.54 26.60
N GLN A 351 -9.36 10.65 25.87
CA GLN A 351 -10.38 11.70 25.90
C GLN A 351 -11.67 11.29 25.18
N GLU A 352 -12.83 11.49 25.82
CA GLU A 352 -14.15 11.15 25.26
C GLU A 352 -14.82 12.28 24.45
N ASN A 353 -14.29 13.51 24.47
CA ASN A 353 -14.95 14.67 23.85
C ASN A 353 -14.07 15.31 22.77
N LEU A 354 -14.53 15.28 21.52
CA LEU A 354 -14.11 16.23 20.49
C LEU A 354 -15.26 17.22 20.28
N SER A 355 -14.93 18.51 20.25
CA SER A 355 -15.80 19.56 19.73
C SER A 355 -15.95 19.38 18.22
N ASP A 356 -17.18 19.49 17.71
CA ASP A 356 -17.63 19.27 16.31
C ASP A 356 -16.97 20.15 15.21
N GLY A 357 -15.65 20.39 15.21
CA GLY A 357 -15.05 21.33 14.25
C GLY A 357 -13.53 21.32 14.05
N THR A 358 -12.80 20.29 14.46
CA THR A 358 -11.37 20.14 14.11
C THR A 358 -11.19 19.42 12.77
N ASP A 359 -10.11 19.76 12.04
CA ASP A 359 -9.78 19.23 10.72
C ASP A 359 -9.43 17.73 10.83
N GLU A 360 -10.28 16.87 10.24
CA GLU A 360 -10.24 15.40 10.36
C GLU A 360 -8.90 14.78 9.92
N GLN A 361 -8.08 15.52 9.16
CA GLN A 361 -6.75 15.10 8.72
C GLN A 361 -5.67 15.29 9.80
N GLU A 362 -5.84 16.24 10.71
CA GLU A 362 -4.90 16.53 11.80
C GLU A 362 -4.96 15.43 12.88
N ASP A 363 -6.15 14.89 13.14
CA ASP A 363 -6.41 13.88 14.17
C ASP A 363 -5.75 12.51 13.88
N VAL A 364 -5.70 12.09 12.62
CA VAL A 364 -5.05 10.81 12.20
C VAL A 364 -3.54 10.89 12.28
N ALA A 365 -2.97 12.02 11.86
CA ALA A 365 -1.53 12.27 11.95
C ALA A 365 -1.07 12.30 13.41
N VAL A 366 -1.90 12.87 14.31
CA VAL A 366 -1.66 12.86 15.75
C VAL A 366 -1.72 11.45 16.32
N ALA A 367 -2.71 10.61 15.95
CA ALA A 367 -2.82 9.23 16.43
C ALA A 367 -1.60 8.35 16.08
N VAL A 368 -1.14 8.42 14.83
CA VAL A 368 0.06 7.70 14.36
C VAL A 368 1.31 8.23 15.04
N THR A 369 1.41 9.54 15.20
CA THR A 369 2.51 10.18 15.95
C THR A 369 2.52 9.72 17.41
N MET A 370 1.37 9.55 18.04
CA MET A 370 1.26 9.09 19.42
C MET A 370 1.63 7.61 19.58
N ILE A 371 1.25 6.74 18.65
CA ILE A 371 1.70 5.34 18.64
C ILE A 371 3.22 5.27 18.56
N VAL A 372 3.82 6.03 17.63
CA VAL A 372 5.28 6.09 17.47
C VAL A 372 5.96 6.63 18.74
N ARG A 373 5.38 7.63 19.39
CA ARG A 373 5.88 8.18 20.67
C ARG A 373 5.75 7.20 21.83
N ILE A 374 4.62 6.50 21.95
CA ILE A 374 4.37 5.48 22.98
C ILE A 374 5.35 4.33 22.84
N ILE A 375 5.54 3.83 21.62
CA ILE A 375 6.54 2.80 21.33
C ILE A 375 7.93 3.30 21.75
N ALA A 376 8.29 4.53 21.39
CA ALA A 376 9.57 5.12 21.77
C ALA A 376 9.76 5.30 23.28
N ALA A 377 8.70 5.55 24.07
CA ALA A 377 8.80 5.70 25.52
C ALA A 377 8.81 4.37 26.28
N LEU A 378 8.21 3.31 25.73
CA LEU A 378 8.21 1.96 26.31
C LEU A 378 9.55 1.23 26.16
N ASP A 379 10.37 1.72 25.25
CA ASP A 379 11.71 1.20 24.97
C ASP A 379 12.82 2.00 25.69
N GLY A 380 12.44 3.02 26.48
CA GLY A 380 13.30 3.71 27.46
C GLY A 380 13.12 3.16 28.87
#